data_AF-A0A6L3MJZ1-F1
#
_entry.id   AF-A0A6L3MJZ1-F1
#
_cell.length_a   1.000
_cell.length_b   1.000
_cell.length_c   1.000
_cell.angle_alpha   90.00
_cell.angle_beta   90.00
_cell.angle_gamma   90.00
#
_symmetry.space_group_name_H-M   'P 1'
#
loop_
_entity.id
_entity.type
_entity.pdbx_description
1 polymer ?
#
loop_
_entity_poly.entity_id
_entity_poly.type
_entity_poly.pdbx_seq_one_letter_code
_entity_poly.pdbx_strand_id
1 'polypeptide(L)' 'MSDARITHGGNLHEAARRHGIPYDTWLDLSTGINPVGYPVPPVPADAWRRLPDDGDALAACAAGYYR' A
#
# COMPACT_ATOMS: atom_id res chain seq x y z
N MET A 1 18.36 -26.02 7.67
CA MET A 1 17.88 -24.63 7.55
C MET A 1 16.50 -24.59 8.15
N SER A 2 16.29 -23.83 9.22
CA SER A 2 14.96 -23.76 9.86
C SER A 2 14.00 -23.07 8.89
N ASP A 3 12.95 -23.78 8.50
CA ASP A 3 11.84 -23.31 7.66
C ASP A 3 10.88 -22.40 8.46
N ALA A 4 11.46 -21.45 9.22
CA ALA A 4 10.71 -20.56 10.07
C ALA A 4 10.17 -19.41 9.21
N ARG A 5 8.87 -19.49 8.90
CA ARG A 5 8.14 -18.44 8.20
C ARG A 5 8.30 -17.10 8.93
N ILE A 6 8.83 -16.10 8.25
CA ILE A 6 8.95 -14.74 8.80
C ILE A 6 7.54 -14.19 9.03
N THR A 7 7.22 -13.84 10.28
CA THR A 7 5.94 -13.21 10.62
C THR A 7 5.91 -11.79 10.04
N HIS A 8 4.85 -11.47 9.32
CA HIS A 8 4.57 -10.14 8.78
C HIS A 8 3.11 -9.76 9.05
N GLY A 9 2.80 -8.47 9.01
CA GLY A 9 1.42 -7.97 9.08
C GLY A 9 0.61 -8.28 7.81
N GLY A 10 -0.67 -7.90 7.83
CA GLY A 10 -1.60 -8.02 6.70
C GLY A 10 -2.43 -9.30 6.68
N ASN A 11 -2.24 -10.20 7.64
CA ASN A 11 -3.00 -11.44 7.73
C ASN A 11 -4.30 -11.27 8.53
N LEU A 12 -5.19 -10.40 8.06
CA LEU A 12 -6.42 -10.05 8.79
C LEU A 12 -7.36 -11.25 8.98
N HIS A 13 -7.33 -12.24 8.08
CA HIS A 13 -8.08 -13.49 8.23
C HIS A 13 -7.62 -14.32 9.44
N GLU A 14 -6.32 -14.36 9.73
CA GLU A 14 -5.82 -15.03 10.94
C GLU A 14 -6.28 -14.29 12.19
N ALA A 15 -6.18 -12.96 12.22
CA ALA A 15 -6.64 -12.14 13.34
C ALA A 15 -8.15 -12.33 13.60
N ALA A 16 -8.98 -12.28 12.55
CA ALA A 16 -10.41 -12.52 12.62
C ALA A 16 -10.74 -13.88 13.25
N ARG A 17 -10.06 -14.96 12.81
CA ARG A 17 -10.24 -16.31 13.40
C ARG A 17 -9.77 -16.38 14.85
N ARG A 18 -8.61 -15.79 15.17
CA ARG A 18 -8.02 -15.84 16.51
C ARG A 18 -8.91 -15.15 17.55
N HIS A 19 -9.53 -14.04 17.18
CA HIS A 19 -10.29 -13.20 18.11
C HIS A 19 -11.81 -13.35 17.99
N GLY A 20 -12.30 -14.09 16.99
CA GLY A 20 -13.74 -14.30 16.78
C GLY A 20 -14.49 -13.02 16.37
N ILE A 21 -13.79 -12.04 15.80
CA ILE A 21 -14.36 -10.76 15.34
C ILE A 21 -14.53 -10.83 13.81
N PRO A 22 -15.71 -10.50 13.25
CA PRO A 22 -15.93 -10.47 11.81
C PRO A 22 -14.89 -9.63 11.05
N TYR A 23 -14.46 -10.11 9.87
CA TYR A 23 -13.38 -9.51 9.07
C TYR A 23 -13.61 -8.01 8.76
N ASP A 24 -14.84 -7.65 8.42
CA ASP A 24 -15.26 -6.29 8.06
C ASP A 24 -15.28 -5.30 9.23
N THR A 25 -15.17 -5.79 10.47
CA THR A 25 -15.12 -4.96 11.68
C THR A 25 -13.69 -4.49 11.99
N TRP A 26 -12.69 -5.01 11.29
CA TRP A 26 -11.30 -4.71 11.57
C TRP A 26 -10.79 -3.47 10.83
N LEU A 27 -9.99 -2.68 11.54
CA LEU A 27 -9.06 -1.72 10.95
C LEU A 27 -7.65 -2.34 10.96
N ASP A 28 -7.12 -2.68 9.79
CA ASP A 28 -5.79 -3.28 9.70
C ASP A 28 -4.68 -2.22 9.73
N LEU A 29 -4.00 -2.11 10.89
CA LEU A 29 -2.83 -1.25 11.08
C LEU A 29 -1.50 -2.00 10.99
N SER A 30 -1.53 -3.30 10.68
CA SER A 30 -0.35 -4.17 10.75
C SER A 30 0.57 -4.07 9.52
N THR A 31 0.10 -3.45 8.44
CA THR A 31 0.85 -3.29 7.18
C THR A 31 1.40 -1.88 6.95
N GLY A 32 0.94 -0.89 7.72
CA GLY A 32 1.21 0.53 7.44
C GLY A 32 0.57 1.05 6.14
N ILE A 33 -0.32 0.28 5.50
CA ILE A 33 -1.02 0.69 4.28
C ILE A 33 -2.22 1.57 4.66
N ASN A 34 -2.38 2.70 3.97
CA ASN A 34 -3.56 3.55 4.11
C ASN A 34 -4.81 2.78 3.63
N PRO A 35 -5.85 2.57 4.47
CA PRO A 35 -7.07 1.90 4.05
C PRO A 35 -7.87 2.70 3.01
N VAL A 36 -7.62 4.01 2.91
CA VAL A 36 -8.16 4.87 1.86
C VAL A 36 -7.17 4.88 0.69
N GLY A 37 -7.53 4.16 -0.38
CA GLY A 37 -6.73 4.12 -1.60
C GLY A 37 -6.57 5.50 -2.23
N TYR A 38 -5.38 5.79 -2.75
CA TYR A 38 -5.16 6.99 -3.54
C TYR A 38 -5.99 6.94 -4.83
N PRO A 39 -6.62 8.05 -5.25
CA PRO A 39 -7.28 8.12 -6.54
C PRO A 39 -6.23 8.09 -7.64
N VAL A 40 -6.03 6.92 -8.27
CA VAL A 40 -5.09 6.77 -9.38
C VAL A 40 -5.82 7.03 -10.70
N PRO A 41 -5.52 8.11 -11.44
CA PRO A 41 -6.09 8.34 -12.76
C PRO A 41 -5.54 7.33 -13.79
N PRO A 42 -6.12 7.26 -15.00
CA PRO A 42 -5.53 6.46 -16.08
C PRO A 42 -4.05 6.80 -16.28
N VAL A 43 -3.19 5.79 -16.18
CA VAL A 43 -1.74 5.94 -16.35
C VAL A 43 -1.39 5.85 -17.84
N PRO A 44 -0.73 6.86 -18.43
CA PRO A 44 -0.26 6.79 -19.82
C PRO A 44 0.61 5.56 -20.09
N ALA A 45 0.43 4.92 -21.24
CA ALA A 45 1.10 3.65 -21.54
C ALA A 45 2.63 3.78 -21.67
N ASP A 46 3.11 4.95 -22.08
CA ASP A 46 4.54 5.27 -22.20
C ASP A 46 5.25 5.40 -20.84
N ALA A 47 4.53 5.79 -19.77
CA ALA A 47 5.06 5.84 -18.41
C ALA A 47 5.61 4.48 -17.93
N TRP A 48 5.11 3.36 -18.48
CA TRP A 48 5.58 2.01 -18.15
C TRP A 48 6.89 1.61 -18.87
N ARG A 49 7.26 2.31 -19.94
CA ARG A 49 8.38 1.94 -20.82
C ARG A 49 9.55 2.91 -20.76
N ARG A 50 9.38 4.04 -20.08
CA ARG A 50 10.42 5.07 -19.95
C ARG A 50 10.95 5.11 -18.53
N LEU A 51 12.23 5.43 -18.40
CA LEU A 51 12.80 5.77 -17.10
C LEU A 51 12.28 7.15 -16.66
N PRO A 52 12.18 7.40 -15.35
CA PRO A 52 12.01 8.76 -14.83
C PRO A 52 13.13 9.66 -15.37
N ASP A 53 12.80 10.89 -15.71
CA ASP A 53 13.76 11.91 -16.17
C ASP A 53 13.68 13.14 -15.27
N ASP A 54 14.76 13.93 -15.19
CA ASP A 54 14.85 15.13 -14.34
C ASP A 54 13.90 16.25 -14.80
N GLY A 55 13.39 16.16 -16.04
CA GLY A 55 12.30 17.00 -16.54
C GLY A 55 10.92 16.69 -15.97
N ASP A 56 10.78 15.62 -15.16
CA ASP A 56 9.49 15.20 -14.61
C ASP A 56 9.10 16.03 -13.39
N ALA A 57 7.82 16.38 -13.28
CA ALA A 57 7.30 17.21 -12.19
C ALA A 57 7.14 16.46 -10.85
N LEU A 58 7.70 15.25 -10.69
CA LEU A 58 7.43 14.37 -9.54
C LEU A 58 7.69 15.07 -8.20
N ALA A 59 8.88 15.66 -8.02
CA ALA A 59 9.26 16.32 -6.78
C ALA A 59 8.36 17.53 -6.47
N ALA A 60 8.04 18.34 -7.49
CA ALA A 60 7.18 19.51 -7.36
C ALA A 60 5.73 19.12 -7.02
N CYS A 61 5.18 18.11 -7.70
CA CYS A 61 3.84 17.57 -7.43
C CYS A 61 3.75 16.99 -6.01
N ALA A 62 4.74 16.21 -5.58
CA ALA A 62 4.78 15.63 -4.24
C ALA A 62 4.82 16.70 -3.14
N ALA A 63 5.61 17.76 -3.33
CA ALA A 63 5.68 18.89 -2.38
C ALA A 63 4.38 19.70 -2.32
N GLY A 64 3.59 19.74 -3.40
CA GLY A 64 2.31 20.43 -3.44
C GLY A 64 1.16 19.69 -2.75
N TYR A 65 1.23 18.37 -2.64
CA TYR A 65 0.11 17.53 -2.19
C TYR A 65 -0.18 17.63 -0.68
N TYR A 66 0.85 17.80 0.15
CA TYR A 66 0.72 17.82 1.62
C TYR A 66 0.63 19.23 2.23
N ARG A 67 0.18 20.21 1.46
CA ARG A 67 -0.02 21.58 1.95
C ARG A 67 -1.31 21.74 2.74
#